data_AF-A0AAN5CW39-F1
#
_entry.id   AF-A0AAN5CW39-F1
#
_cell.length_a   1.000
_cell.length_b   1.000
_cell.length_c   1.000
_cell.angle_alpha   90.00
_cell.angle_beta   90.00
_cell.angle_gamma   90.00
#
_symmetry.space_group_name_H-M   'P 1'
#
loop_
_entity.id
_entity.type
_entity.pdbx_description
1 polymer ?
#
loop_
_entity_poly.entity_id
_entity_poly.type
_entity_poly.pdbx_seq_one_letter_code
_entity_poly.pdbx_strand_id
1 'polypeptide(L)' 'MKHAPVDRTVFQGSPVDVNGQYQPNVNSISICAGLLRHPYFNPNYPTAVNYGGLGVVAGHELTHGFDDRGVQW' A
#
# COMPACT_ATOMS: atom_id res chain seq x y z
N MET A 1 6.96 30.59 -11.20
CA MET A 1 6.41 29.51 -12.05
C MET A 1 5.13 29.01 -11.38
N LYS A 2 3.99 28.92 -12.10
CA LYS A 2 2.77 28.32 -11.52
C LYS A 2 2.96 26.80 -11.54
N HIS A 3 3.02 26.17 -10.37
CA HIS A 3 3.05 24.72 -10.27
C HIS A 3 1.71 24.14 -10.74
N ALA A 4 1.76 23.11 -11.58
CA ALA A 4 0.57 22.32 -11.88
C ALA A 4 0.08 21.63 -10.60
N PRO A 5 -1.24 21.36 -10.45
CA PRO A 5 -1.76 20.59 -9.33
C PRO A 5 -1.05 19.24 -9.22
N VAL A 6 -0.79 18.79 -7.99
CA VAL A 6 -0.23 17.46 -7.72
C VAL A 6 -1.28 16.41 -8.09
N ASP A 7 -0.92 15.47 -8.97
CA ASP A 7 -1.72 14.29 -9.26
C ASP A 7 -1.51 13.22 -8.18
N ARG A 8 -2.57 12.91 -7.43
CA ARG A 8 -2.55 11.92 -6.34
C ARG A 8 -2.92 10.51 -6.78
N THR A 9 -3.10 10.28 -8.09
CA THR A 9 -3.52 8.98 -8.67
C THR A 9 -2.35 8.18 -9.26
N VAL A 10 -1.14 8.73 -9.21
CA VAL A 10 0.07 8.09 -9.72
C VAL A 10 0.57 7.01 -8.76
N PHE A 11 0.75 5.80 -9.29
CA PHE A 11 1.39 4.70 -8.57
C PHE A 11 2.91 4.77 -8.67
N GLN A 12 3.59 4.39 -7.59
CA GLN A 12 5.02 4.11 -7.61
C GLN A 12 5.22 2.61 -7.84
N GLY A 13 6.06 2.24 -8.81
CA GLY A 13 6.35 0.85 -9.14
C GLY A 13 5.40 0.17 -10.13
N SER A 14 5.62 -1.12 -10.36
CA SER A 14 4.86 -1.91 -11.33
C SER A 14 3.69 -2.63 -10.65
N PRO A 15 2.51 -2.74 -11.29
CA PRO A 15 1.37 -3.44 -10.70
C PRO A 15 1.63 -4.94 -10.46
N VAL A 16 2.61 -5.54 -11.15
CA VAL A 16 2.95 -6.98 -10.99
C VAL A 16 3.92 -7.25 -9.84
N ASP A 17 4.48 -6.20 -9.23
CA ASP A 17 5.37 -6.34 -8.08
C ASP A 17 4.61 -6.96 -6.91
N VAL A 18 5.30 -7.80 -6.13
CA VAL A 18 4.76 -8.34 -4.88
C VAL A 18 5.10 -7.37 -3.76
N ASN A 19 4.45 -6.20 -3.76
CA ASN A 19 4.80 -5.11 -2.85
C ASN A 19 3.59 -4.24 -2.45
N GLY A 20 3.70 -3.59 -1.29
CA GLY A 20 2.87 -2.49 -0.82
C GLY A 20 3.73 -1.24 -0.62
N GLN A 21 3.14 -0.05 -0.74
CA GLN A 21 3.89 1.19 -0.58
C GLN A 21 3.05 2.30 0.05
N TYR A 22 3.60 2.96 1.05
CA TYR A 22 3.17 4.26 1.54
C TYR A 22 3.98 5.41 0.90
N GLN A 23 3.28 6.38 0.30
CA GLN A 23 3.85 7.61 -0.24
C GLN A 23 3.46 8.79 0.65
N PRO A 24 4.37 9.29 1.51
CA PRO A 24 4.02 10.30 2.50
C PRO A 24 3.69 11.67 1.87
N ASN A 25 4.38 12.03 0.78
CA ASN A 25 4.21 13.31 0.08
C ASN A 25 2.81 13.52 -0.54
N VAL A 26 2.05 12.45 -0.76
CA VAL A 26 0.68 12.49 -1.29
C VAL A 26 -0.32 11.77 -0.38
N ASN A 27 0.14 11.27 0.77
CA ASN A 27 -0.61 10.45 1.72
C ASN A 27 -1.40 9.32 1.03
N SER A 28 -0.69 8.46 0.29
CA SER A 28 -1.28 7.37 -0.50
C SER A 28 -0.72 6.01 -0.09
N ILE A 29 -1.60 5.03 0.05
CA ILE A 29 -1.24 3.61 0.18
C ILE A 29 -1.57 2.92 -1.14
N SER A 30 -0.58 2.24 -1.72
CA SER A 30 -0.73 1.46 -2.95
C SER A 30 -0.45 -0.01 -2.67
N ILE A 31 -1.34 -0.89 -3.11
CA ILE A 31 -1.17 -2.34 -3.03
C ILE A 31 -1.07 -2.88 -4.45
N CYS A 32 0.07 -3.46 -4.82
CA CYS A 32 0.28 -4.00 -6.15
C CYS A 32 -0.56 -5.28 -6.35
N ALA A 33 -1.03 -5.50 -7.58
CA ALA A 33 -1.80 -6.70 -7.94
C ALA A 33 -1.00 -7.99 -7.72
N GLY A 34 0.33 -7.94 -7.76
CA GLY A 34 1.20 -9.08 -7.42
C GLY A 34 1.06 -9.61 -5.99
N LEU A 35 0.51 -8.82 -5.05
CA LEU A 35 0.14 -9.27 -3.69
C LEU A 35 -1.24 -9.95 -3.62
N LEU A 36 -2.11 -9.76 -4.61
CA LEU A 36 -3.49 -10.27 -4.59
C LEU A 36 -3.56 -11.75 -5.04
N ARG A 37 -2.62 -12.56 -4.56
CA ARG A 37 -2.49 -13.99 -4.87
C ARG A 37 -1.91 -14.77 -3.69
N HIS A 38 -1.95 -16.09 -3.79
CA HIS A 38 -1.30 -16.98 -2.83
C HIS A 38 0.19 -16.62 -2.65
N PRO A 39 0.75 -16.60 -1.43
CA PRO A 39 0.10 -16.95 -0.14
C PRO A 39 -0.62 -15.81 0.58
N TYR A 40 -0.53 -14.57 0.09
CA TYR A 40 -1.00 -13.39 0.80
C TYR A 40 -2.52 -13.19 0.74
N PHE A 41 -3.14 -13.53 -0.38
CA PHE A 41 -4.57 -13.39 -0.56
C PHE A 41 -5.16 -14.51 -1.41
N ASN A 42 -6.33 -14.99 -1.02
CA ASN A 42 -7.20 -15.79 -1.87
C ASN A 42 -8.66 -15.53 -1.48
N PRO A 43 -9.57 -15.27 -2.42
CA PRO A 43 -10.99 -15.03 -2.11
C PRO A 43 -11.68 -16.21 -1.41
N ASN A 44 -11.13 -17.43 -1.55
CA ASN A 44 -11.67 -18.64 -0.94
C ASN A 44 -11.03 -18.98 0.43
N TYR A 45 -10.05 -18.20 0.91
CA TYR A 45 -9.48 -18.43 2.24
C TYR A 45 -10.41 -17.98 3.36
N PRO A 46 -10.35 -18.63 4.54
CA PRO A 46 -10.97 -18.08 5.73
C PRO A 46 -10.52 -16.64 5.91
N THR A 47 -11.45 -15.76 6.27
CA THR A 47 -11.20 -14.33 6.43
C THR A 47 -9.97 -14.07 7.31
N ALA A 48 -9.81 -14.81 8.41
CA ALA A 48 -8.66 -14.71 9.29
C ALA A 48 -7.30 -14.89 8.58
N VAL A 49 -7.21 -15.79 7.59
CA VAL A 49 -5.98 -16.01 6.81
C VAL A 49 -5.70 -14.81 5.90
N ASN A 50 -6.73 -14.26 5.24
CA ASN A 50 -6.58 -13.04 4.42
C ASN A 50 -6.19 -11.82 5.25
N TYR A 51 -6.72 -11.70 6.48
CA TYR A 51 -6.30 -10.65 7.42
C TYR A 51 -4.84 -10.85 7.87
N GLY A 52 -4.41 -12.09 8.11
CA GLY A 52 -3.02 -12.40 8.45
C GLY A 52 -2.03 -12.22 7.29
N GLY A 53 -2.47 -12.44 6.05
CA GLY A 53 -1.66 -12.25 4.84
C GLY A 53 -1.70 -10.80 4.35
N LEU A 54 -2.65 -10.50 3.46
CA LEU A 54 -2.81 -9.17 2.88
C LEU A 54 -3.13 -8.08 3.92
N GLY A 55 -3.94 -8.41 4.93
CA GLY A 55 -4.32 -7.44 5.97
C GLY A 55 -3.12 -6.90 6.75
N VAL A 56 -2.14 -7.75 7.09
CA VAL A 56 -0.90 -7.32 7.75
C VAL A 56 -0.09 -6.41 6.85
N VAL A 57 0.01 -6.69 5.54
CA VAL A 57 0.71 -5.80 4.60
C VAL A 57 0.03 -4.44 4.51
N ALA A 58 -1.30 -4.40 4.35
CA ALA A 58 -2.03 -3.14 4.34
C ALA A 58 -1.89 -2.37 5.67
N GLY A 59 -1.90 -3.08 6.80
CA GLY A 59 -1.64 -2.49 8.11
C GLY A 59 -0.23 -1.95 8.27
N HIS A 60 0.78 -2.66 7.76
CA HIS A 60 2.18 -2.21 7.74
C HIS A 60 2.31 -0.89 6.96
N GLU A 61 1.76 -0.81 5.76
CA GLU A 61 1.79 0.43 4.97
C GLU A 61 1.02 1.57 5.64
N LEU A 62 -0.07 1.27 6.35
CA LEU A 62 -0.78 2.27 7.15
C LEU A 62 0.10 2.81 8.28
N THR A 63 0.89 1.96 8.94
CA THR A 63 1.77 2.40 10.03
C THR A 63 2.90 3.31 9.57
N HIS A 64 3.30 3.27 8.30
CA HIS A 64 4.27 4.23 7.75
C HIS A 64 3.77 5.69 7.77
N GLY A 65 2.45 5.92 7.83
CA GLY A 65 1.91 7.26 8.09
C GLY A 65 2.15 7.78 9.51
N PHE A 66 2.61 6.91 10.42
CA PHE A 66 2.81 7.21 11.83
C PHE A 66 4.23 6.85 12.32
N ASP A 67 5.12 6.42 11.42
CA ASP A 67 6.52 6.18 11.76
C ASP A 67 7.32 7.50 11.84
N ASP A 68 8.61 7.41 12.18
CA ASP A 68 9.50 8.54 12.38
C ASP A 68 9.60 9.50 11.17
N ARG A 69 9.28 9.02 9.96
CA ARG A 69 9.19 9.82 8.74
C ARG A 69 7.77 10.28 8.46
N GLY A 70 6.79 9.39 8.65
CA GLY A 70 5.37 9.67 8.45
C GLY A 70 4.87 10.80 9.32
N VAL A 71 5.27 10.85 10.60
CA VAL A 71 4.79 11.88 11.55
C VAL A 71 5.18 13.31 11.19
N GLN A 72 6.10 13.48 10.23
CA GLN A 72 6.65 14.80 9.85
C GLN A 72 5.84 15.49 8.74
N TRP A 73 4.87 14.80 8.14
CA TRP A 73 4.01 15.31 7.05
C TRP A 73 2.69 15.86 7.60
#